data_AF-A0A3D5NPB3-F1
#
_entry.id   AF-A0A3D5NPB3-F1
#
_cell.length_a   1.000
_cell.length_b   1.000
_cell.length_c   1.000
_cell.angle_alpha   90.00
_cell.angle_beta   90.00
_cell.angle_gamma   90.00
#
_symmetry.space_group_name_H-M   'P 1'
#
loop_
_entity.id
_entity.type
_entity.pdbx_description
1 polymer ?
#
loop_
_entity_poly.entity_id
_entity_poly.type
_entity_poly.pdbx_seq_one_letter_code
_entity_poly.pdbx_strand_id
1 'polypeptide(L)'
;MYYFIIFILVVIMILTSNMMNGRLGRALNAMRGSEAAAQAMGVNLLSHRLIAFALATIFASVAGVLYVHFVKFSYPSTWVLKMSLDFLAIIIIGGLRSIYGTVLGAFIVYAVPDLFLKQIPFFEDLSYVLNGLLIIVVIIFYPNGLISIGYDIRRFFRKFTKGGTKA
;
A
#
# COMPACT_ATOMS: atom_id res chain seq x y z
N MET A 1 -4.83 -16.71 -16.30
CA MET A 1 -3.94 -15.61 -15.85
C MET A 1 -4.43 -14.93 -14.58
N TYR A 2 -5.68 -14.46 -14.51
CA TYR A 2 -6.17 -13.75 -13.33
C TYR A 2 -6.03 -14.55 -12.02
N TYR A 3 -6.33 -15.85 -12.05
CA TYR A 3 -6.12 -16.75 -10.90
C TYR A 3 -4.65 -16.87 -10.48
N PHE A 4 -3.71 -16.83 -11.42
CA PHE A 4 -2.28 -16.88 -11.15
C PHE A 4 -1.79 -15.59 -10.47
N ILE A 5 -2.30 -14.44 -10.92
CA ILE A 5 -2.02 -13.13 -10.31
C ILE A 5 -2.53 -13.10 -8.87
N ILE A 6 -3.77 -13.53 -8.65
CA ILE A 6 -4.37 -13.60 -7.31
C ILE A 6 -3.57 -14.56 -6.41
N PHE A 7 -3.18 -15.72 -6.93
CA PHE A 7 -2.38 -16.68 -6.18
C PHE A 7 -1.05 -16.07 -5.72
N ILE A 8 -0.31 -15.41 -6.62
CA ILE A 8 0.94 -14.72 -6.27
C ILE A 8 0.68 -13.61 -5.24
N LEU A 9 -0.37 -12.81 -5.42
CA LEU A 9 -0.73 -11.74 -4.49
C LEU A 9 -0.96 -12.29 -3.08
N VAL A 10 -1.74 -13.37 -2.95
CA VAL A 10 -2.01 -14.02 -1.65
C VAL A 10 -0.71 -14.56 -1.03
N VAL A 11 0.14 -15.20 -1.83
CA VAL A 11 1.45 -15.71 -1.37
C VAL A 11 2.34 -14.57 -0.86
N ILE A 12 2.43 -13.45 -1.58
CA ILE A 12 3.20 -12.27 -1.16
C ILE A 12 2.61 -11.65 0.11
N MET A 13 1.29 -11.57 0.25
CA MET A 13 0.65 -11.07 1.46
C MET A 13 0.99 -11.94 2.69
N ILE A 14 0.94 -13.27 2.55
CA ILE A 14 1.28 -14.20 3.63
C ILE A 14 2.75 -14.09 4.00
N LEU A 15 3.64 -14.10 3.01
CA LEU A 15 5.08 -13.92 3.21
C LEU A 15 5.38 -12.61 3.95
N THR A 16 4.81 -11.50 3.48
CA THR A 16 5.03 -10.18 4.07
C THR A 16 4.49 -10.12 5.51
N SER A 17 3.33 -10.73 5.77
CA SER A 17 2.75 -10.79 7.12
C SER A 17 3.63 -11.60 8.08
N ASN A 18 4.14 -12.76 7.64
CA ASN A 18 5.04 -13.58 8.42
C ASN A 18 6.37 -12.84 8.72
N MET A 19 6.91 -12.14 7.71
CA MET A 19 8.15 -11.38 7.84
C MET A 19 8.03 -10.17 8.77
N MET A 20 6.90 -9.45 8.73
CA MET A 20 6.61 -8.34 9.65
C MET A 20 6.48 -8.81 11.10
N ASN A 21 5.88 -9.97 11.33
CA ASN A 21 5.74 -10.55 12.67
C ASN A 21 7.01 -11.28 13.15
N GLY A 22 7.94 -11.58 12.24
CA GLY A 22 9.20 -12.26 12.51
C GLY A 22 10.28 -11.38 13.14
N ARG A 23 11.50 -11.93 13.23
CA ARG A 23 12.68 -11.23 13.77
C ARG A 23 13.06 -10.01 12.94
N LEU A 24 12.98 -10.12 11.61
CA LEU A 24 13.31 -9.06 10.66
C LEU A 24 12.42 -7.83 10.86
N GLY A 25 11.10 -8.00 10.92
CA GLY A 25 10.16 -6.90 11.14
C GLY A 25 10.36 -6.18 12.47
N ARG A 26 10.65 -6.92 13.55
CA ARG A 26 10.96 -6.33 14.86
C ARG A 26 12.25 -5.52 14.85
N ALA A 27 13.31 -6.04 14.21
CA ALA A 27 14.58 -5.34 14.08
C ALA A 27 14.43 -4.06 13.24
N LEU A 28 13.70 -4.12 12.12
CA LEU A 28 13.40 -2.95 11.28
C LEU A 28 12.58 -1.90 12.04
N ASN A 29 11.62 -2.31 12.86
CA ASN A 29 10.84 -1.38 13.68
C ASN A 29 11.66 -0.75 14.81
N ALA A 30 12.64 -1.45 15.38
CA ALA A 30 13.57 -0.89 16.36
C ALA A 30 14.46 0.21 15.75
N MET A 31 14.95 0.00 14.51
CA MET A 31 15.75 0.99 13.79
C MET A 31 14.98 2.27 13.44
N ARG A 32 13.65 2.19 13.27
CA ARG A 32 12.80 3.37 12.96
C ARG A 32 12.76 4.43 14.07
N GLY A 33 13.00 4.05 15.34
CA GLY A 33 12.92 4.99 16.45
C GLY A 33 14.21 5.79 16.63
N SER A 34 15.34 5.09 16.76
CA SER A 34 16.67 5.70 16.81
C SER A 34 17.71 4.68 16.39
N GLU A 35 18.52 5.03 15.40
CA GLU A 35 19.58 4.18 14.88
C GLU A 35 20.65 3.90 15.94
N ALA A 36 21.03 4.93 16.70
CA ALA A 36 22.01 4.83 17.78
C ALA A 36 21.53 3.87 18.89
N ALA A 37 20.24 3.92 19.24
CA ALA A 37 19.66 3.00 20.22
C ALA A 37 19.61 1.55 19.70
N ALA A 38 19.31 1.35 18.41
CA ALA A 38 19.33 0.02 17.81
C ALA A 38 20.75 -0.59 17.77
N GLN A 39 21.79 0.23 17.50
CA GLN A 39 23.19 -0.20 17.59
C GLN A 39 23.58 -0.63 18.99
N ALA A 40 23.18 0.15 20.00
CA ALA A 40 23.45 -0.17 21.41
C ALA A 40 22.80 -1.50 21.85
N MET A 41 21.68 -1.88 21.24
CA MET A 41 21.01 -3.17 21.46
C MET A 41 21.59 -4.33 20.62
N GLY A 42 22.73 -4.13 19.95
CA GLY A 42 23.42 -5.17 19.16
C GLY A 42 22.80 -5.45 17.79
N VAL A 43 21.93 -4.58 17.27
CA VAL A 43 21.35 -4.74 15.93
C VAL A 43 22.31 -4.18 14.89
N ASN A 44 22.78 -5.04 13.97
CA ASN A 44 23.58 -4.60 12.83
C ASN A 44 22.70 -3.90 11.78
N LEU A 45 22.75 -2.57 11.70
CA LEU A 45 21.90 -1.80 10.78
C LEU A 45 22.19 -2.10 9.31
N LEU A 46 23.48 -2.24 8.95
CA LEU A 46 23.88 -2.45 7.56
C LEU A 46 23.27 -3.76 7.02
N SER A 47 23.40 -4.85 7.79
CA SER A 47 22.84 -6.15 7.39
C SER A 47 21.32 -6.10 7.23
N HIS A 48 20.61 -5.44 8.15
CA HIS A 48 19.15 -5.35 8.09
C HIS A 48 18.66 -4.43 6.96
N ARG A 49 19.40 -3.35 6.63
CA ARG A 49 19.11 -2.49 5.47
C ARG A 49 19.32 -3.23 4.15
N LEU A 50 20.40 -3.99 4.02
CA LEU A 50 20.67 -4.80 2.83
C LEU A 50 19.59 -5.87 2.62
N ILE A 51 19.16 -6.54 3.69
CA ILE A 51 18.05 -7.50 3.63
C ILE A 51 16.76 -6.80 3.21
N ALA A 52 16.43 -5.64 3.82
CA ALA A 52 15.23 -4.89 3.45
C ALA A 52 15.24 -4.44 1.98
N PHE A 53 16.40 -3.99 1.49
CA PHE A 53 16.58 -3.63 0.08
C PHE A 53 16.40 -4.84 -0.85
N ALA A 54 17.09 -5.95 -0.57
CA ALA A 54 16.98 -7.17 -1.36
C ALA A 54 15.53 -7.68 -1.45
N LEU A 55 14.80 -7.65 -0.34
CA LEU A 55 13.40 -8.03 -0.29
C LEU A 55 12.51 -7.10 -1.11
N ALA A 56 12.72 -5.79 -1.02
CA ALA A 56 12.01 -4.82 -1.84
C ALA A 56 12.24 -5.06 -3.34
N THR A 57 13.48 -5.33 -3.74
CA THR A 57 13.83 -5.64 -5.14
C THR A 57 13.18 -6.94 -5.63
N ILE A 58 13.11 -7.97 -4.79
CA ILE A 58 12.43 -9.23 -5.13
C ILE A 58 10.94 -8.97 -5.37
N PHE A 59 10.27 -8.27 -4.45
CA PHE A 59 8.85 -7.96 -4.61
C PHE A 59 8.58 -7.06 -5.82
N ALA A 60 9.41 -6.05 -6.07
CA ALA A 60 9.30 -5.17 -7.22
C ALA A 60 9.51 -5.92 -8.54
N SER A 61 10.48 -6.83 -8.60
CA SER A 61 10.75 -7.66 -9.79
C SER A 61 9.57 -8.58 -10.10
N VAL A 62 9.04 -9.27 -9.10
CA VAL A 62 7.87 -10.15 -9.27
C VAL A 62 6.66 -9.36 -9.76
N ALA A 63 6.40 -8.19 -9.16
CA ALA A 63 5.32 -7.31 -9.59
C ALA A 63 5.49 -6.81 -11.03
N GLY A 64 6.72 -6.42 -11.41
CA GLY A 64 7.03 -5.92 -12.76
C GLY A 64 6.85 -6.99 -13.85
N VAL A 65 7.37 -8.20 -13.64
CA VAL A 65 7.20 -9.31 -14.57
C VAL A 65 5.72 -9.64 -14.74
N LEU A 66 4.97 -9.67 -13.63
CA LEU A 66 3.54 -9.94 -13.65
C LEU A 66 2.75 -8.86 -14.39
N TYR A 67 3.13 -7.60 -14.23
CA TYR A 67 2.53 -6.45 -14.91
C TYR A 67 2.73 -6.52 -16.43
N VAL A 68 3.96 -6.72 -16.89
CA VAL A 68 4.26 -6.81 -18.33
C VAL A 68 3.55 -8.00 -18.95
N HIS A 69 3.50 -9.13 -18.24
CA HIS A 69 2.79 -10.32 -18.70
C HIS A 69 1.26 -10.12 -18.80
N PHE A 70 0.68 -9.30 -17.92
CA PHE A 70 -0.74 -8.97 -17.94
C PHE A 70 -1.11 -8.02 -19.09
N VAL A 71 -0.35 -6.93 -19.27
CA VAL A 71 -0.65 -5.91 -20.29
C VAL A 71 -0.26 -6.38 -21.71
N LYS A 72 0.62 -7.38 -21.84
CA LYS A 72 1.12 -8.01 -23.08
C LYS A 72 1.86 -7.09 -24.06
N PHE A 73 1.62 -5.78 -24.01
CA PHE A 73 2.31 -4.75 -24.76
C PHE A 73 2.73 -3.64 -23.81
N SER A 74 3.94 -3.13 -23.99
CA SER A 74 4.47 -2.06 -23.17
C SER A 74 5.08 -0.99 -24.06
N TYR A 75 4.52 0.22 -23.99
CA TYR A 75 5.03 1.38 -24.71
C TYR A 75 5.91 2.20 -23.75
N PRO A 76 7.07 2.72 -24.18
CA PRO A 76 7.90 3.57 -23.33
C PRO A 76 7.17 4.80 -22.76
N SER A 77 6.14 5.27 -23.47
CA SER A 77 5.30 6.40 -23.05
C SER A 77 4.44 6.14 -21.81
N THR A 78 4.21 4.88 -21.42
CA THR A 78 3.43 4.56 -20.21
C THR A 78 4.26 4.55 -18.94
N TRP A 79 5.60 4.46 -19.05
CA TRP A 79 6.54 4.44 -17.93
C TRP A 79 6.96 5.85 -17.52
N VAL A 80 5.96 6.71 -17.28
CA VAL A 80 6.16 8.10 -16.90
C VAL A 80 5.99 8.29 -15.40
N LEU A 81 6.43 9.45 -14.89
CA LEU A 81 6.37 9.82 -13.48
C LEU A 81 4.97 9.67 -12.88
N LYS A 82 3.90 9.81 -13.69
CA LYS A 82 2.52 9.55 -13.28
C LYS A 82 2.35 8.15 -12.68
N MET A 83 2.90 7.11 -13.30
CA MET A 83 2.77 5.73 -12.80
C MET A 83 3.43 5.55 -11.42
N SER A 84 4.58 6.19 -11.21
CA SER A 84 5.26 6.19 -9.91
C SER A 84 4.46 6.95 -8.84
N LEU A 85 3.82 8.06 -9.21
CA LEU A 85 2.91 8.79 -8.31
C LEU A 85 1.66 7.98 -7.99
N ASP A 86 1.10 7.25 -8.95
CA ASP A 86 -0.05 6.37 -8.72
C ASP A 86 0.31 5.28 -7.71
N PHE A 87 1.50 4.66 -7.81
CA PHE A 87 1.98 3.70 -6.80
C PHE A 87 2.17 4.33 -5.42
N LEU A 88 2.73 5.54 -5.35
CA LEU A 88 2.87 6.27 -4.10
C LEU A 88 1.50 6.57 -3.48
N ALA A 89 0.54 7.01 -4.29
CA ALA A 89 -0.83 7.29 -3.88
C ALA A 89 -1.49 6.04 -3.30
N ILE A 90 -1.36 4.88 -3.96
CA ILE A 90 -1.89 3.61 -3.45
C ILE A 90 -1.36 3.28 -2.06
N ILE A 91 -0.06 3.50 -1.82
CA ILE A 91 0.57 3.20 -0.53
C ILE A 91 0.13 4.22 0.54
N ILE A 92 0.03 5.50 0.20
CA ILE A 92 -0.43 6.55 1.12
C ILE A 92 -1.90 6.34 1.49
N ILE A 93 -2.76 6.17 0.48
CA ILE A 93 -4.20 5.94 0.62
C ILE A 93 -4.45 4.63 1.35
N GLY A 94 -3.69 3.58 1.04
CA GLY A 94 -3.83 2.30 1.71
C GLY A 94 -3.31 2.30 3.15
N GLY A 95 -2.26 3.09 3.43
CA GLY A 95 -1.60 3.22 4.72
C GLY A 95 -0.32 2.40 4.84
N LEU A 96 0.76 3.05 5.32
CA LEU A 96 2.14 2.51 5.37
C LEU A 96 2.35 1.30 6.29
N ARG A 97 1.40 0.97 7.18
CA ARG A 97 1.59 -0.03 8.26
C ARG A 97 0.70 -1.26 8.14
N SER A 98 -0.20 -1.35 7.17
CA SER A 98 -0.95 -2.61 6.97
C SER A 98 -1.14 -3.00 5.51
N ILE A 99 -0.85 -4.28 5.27
CA ILE A 99 -0.87 -4.95 3.98
C ILE A 99 -2.30 -4.92 3.39
N TYR A 100 -3.32 -5.16 4.22
CA TYR A 100 -4.73 -5.15 3.79
C TYR A 100 -5.18 -3.75 3.34
N GLY A 101 -4.66 -2.70 3.97
CA GLY A 101 -4.98 -1.33 3.59
C GLY A 101 -4.39 -0.98 2.23
N THR A 102 -3.15 -1.41 1.95
CA THR A 102 -2.53 -1.22 0.63
C THR A 102 -3.33 -1.89 -0.50
N VAL A 103 -3.90 -3.09 -0.26
CA VAL A 103 -4.77 -3.76 -1.24
C VAL A 103 -6.06 -2.99 -1.47
N LEU A 104 -6.69 -2.48 -0.40
CA LEU A 104 -7.89 -1.63 -0.53
C LEU A 104 -7.57 -0.30 -1.22
N GLY A 105 -6.42 0.31 -0.92
CA GLY A 105 -5.94 1.52 -1.57
C GLY A 105 -5.75 1.31 -3.08
N ALA A 106 -5.16 0.18 -3.47
CA ALA A 106 -5.03 -0.19 -4.88
C ALA A 106 -6.39 -0.36 -5.55
N PHE A 107 -7.33 -1.04 -4.88
CA PHE A 107 -8.68 -1.21 -5.39
C PHE A 107 -9.39 0.13 -5.58
N ILE A 108 -9.28 1.07 -4.64
CA ILE A 108 -9.92 2.38 -4.75
C ILE A 108 -9.29 3.22 -5.87
N VAL A 109 -7.96 3.28 -5.93
CA VAL A 109 -7.25 4.10 -6.93
C VAL A 109 -7.52 3.60 -8.35
N TYR A 110 -7.68 2.30 -8.56
CA TYR A 110 -7.97 1.76 -9.89
C TYR A 110 -9.48 1.62 -10.19
N ALA A 111 -10.31 1.19 -9.24
CA ALA A 111 -11.74 0.97 -9.48
C ALA A 111 -12.54 2.26 -9.55
N VAL A 112 -12.18 3.31 -8.82
CA VAL A 112 -12.91 4.59 -8.87
C VAL A 112 -12.82 5.21 -10.28
N PRO A 113 -11.63 5.32 -10.91
CA PRO A 113 -11.55 5.77 -12.29
C PRO A 113 -12.27 4.85 -13.28
N ASP A 114 -12.13 3.53 -13.14
CA ASP A 114 -12.69 2.58 -14.12
C ASP A 114 -14.23 2.55 -14.09
N LEU A 115 -14.86 2.76 -12.93
CA LEU A 115 -16.31 2.75 -12.77
C LEU A 115 -16.96 4.12 -13.06
N PHE A 116 -16.32 5.23 -12.67
CA PHE A 116 -16.93 6.56 -12.77
C PHE A 116 -16.53 7.35 -14.03
N LEU A 117 -15.32 7.15 -14.58
CA LEU A 117 -14.81 7.97 -15.70
C LEU A 117 -15.02 7.31 -17.07
N LYS A 118 -14.97 5.98 -17.18
CA LYS A 118 -15.15 5.29 -18.47
C LYS A 118 -16.59 5.23 -18.99
N GLN A 119 -17.59 5.49 -18.13
CA GLN A 119 -19.01 5.47 -18.55
C GLN A 119 -19.47 6.75 -19.26
N ILE A 120 -18.64 7.81 -19.31
CA ILE A 120 -18.99 9.08 -19.95
C ILE A 120 -18.00 9.35 -21.10
N PRO A 121 -18.35 8.99 -22.36
CA PRO A 121 -17.45 9.03 -23.52
C PRO A 121 -16.96 10.44 -23.93
N PHE A 122 -17.48 11.50 -23.33
CA PHE A 122 -17.20 12.89 -23.74
C PHE A 122 -15.93 13.50 -23.11
N PHE A 123 -15.23 12.77 -22.22
CA PHE A 123 -14.18 13.34 -21.37
C PHE A 123 -12.90 12.49 -21.32
N GLU A 124 -12.45 11.89 -22.42
CA GLU A 124 -11.19 11.12 -22.43
C GLU A 124 -9.97 11.95 -21.98
N ASP A 125 -9.87 13.22 -22.40
CA ASP A 125 -8.77 14.10 -21.99
C ASP A 125 -8.94 14.66 -20.57
N LEU A 126 -10.18 14.98 -20.16
CA LEU A 126 -10.46 15.49 -18.81
C LEU A 126 -10.34 14.39 -17.73
N SER A 127 -10.45 13.12 -18.13
CA SER A 127 -10.27 11.98 -17.24
C SER A 127 -8.91 11.98 -16.56
N TYR A 128 -7.84 12.43 -17.22
CA TYR A 128 -6.51 12.52 -16.61
C TYR A 128 -6.44 13.58 -15.52
N VAL A 129 -7.02 14.76 -15.75
CA VAL A 129 -7.08 15.87 -14.79
C VAL A 129 -7.98 15.49 -13.60
N LEU A 130 -9.11 14.84 -13.86
CA LEU A 130 -10.02 14.35 -12.82
C LEU A 130 -9.39 13.24 -11.98
N ASN A 131 -8.57 12.36 -12.56
CA ASN A 131 -7.83 11.34 -11.82
C ASN A 131 -6.80 11.98 -10.88
N GLY A 132 -6.04 12.97 -11.37
CA GLY A 132 -5.13 13.76 -10.55
C GLY A 132 -5.85 14.52 -9.43
N LEU A 133 -6.99 15.12 -9.72
CA LEU A 133 -7.82 15.81 -8.74
C LEU A 133 -8.38 14.84 -7.68
N LEU A 134 -8.83 13.66 -8.09
CA LEU A 134 -9.30 12.61 -7.20
C LEU A 134 -8.19 12.18 -6.22
N ILE A 135 -6.97 11.98 -6.72
CA ILE A 135 -5.80 11.66 -5.87
C ILE A 135 -5.57 12.79 -4.86
N ILE A 136 -5.59 14.04 -5.30
CA ILE A 136 -5.43 15.21 -4.42
C ILE A 136 -6.53 15.24 -3.34
N VAL A 137 -7.79 15.03 -3.71
CA VAL A 137 -8.91 14.99 -2.79
C VAL A 137 -8.76 13.84 -1.77
N VAL A 138 -8.38 12.65 -2.21
CA VAL A 138 -8.20 11.51 -1.28
C VAL A 138 -7.04 11.76 -0.32
N ILE A 139 -5.93 12.34 -0.79
CA ILE A 139 -4.79 12.70 0.07
C ILE A 139 -5.18 13.77 1.11
N ILE A 140 -5.99 14.76 0.71
CA ILE A 140 -6.46 15.84 1.60
C ILE A 140 -7.45 15.30 2.64
N PHE A 141 -8.40 14.46 2.24
CA PHE A 141 -9.45 13.97 3.13
C PHE A 141 -9.01 12.78 4.00
N TYR A 142 -8.02 11.99 3.57
CA TYR A 142 -7.57 10.79 4.30
C TYR A 142 -6.04 10.70 4.44
N PRO A 143 -5.37 11.67 5.10
CA PRO A 143 -3.92 11.71 5.24
C PRO A 143 -3.31 10.58 6.08
N ASN A 144 -4.11 9.84 6.86
CA ASN A 144 -3.68 8.66 7.63
C ASN A 144 -3.91 7.32 6.90
N GLY A 145 -4.40 7.36 5.65
CA GLY A 145 -4.81 6.19 4.87
C GLY A 145 -6.12 5.56 5.38
N LEU A 146 -6.77 4.74 4.54
CA LEU A 146 -8.05 4.06 4.84
C LEU A 146 -7.98 3.10 6.03
N ILE A 147 -6.77 2.69 6.45
CA ILE A 147 -6.57 1.95 7.71
C ILE A 147 -7.04 2.76 8.93
N SER A 148 -7.03 4.10 8.86
CA SER A 148 -7.58 4.97 9.91
C SER A 148 -9.05 4.69 10.18
N ILE A 149 -9.84 4.37 9.14
CA ILE A 149 -11.27 4.05 9.28
C ILE A 149 -11.46 2.80 10.15
N GLY A 150 -10.61 1.79 10.00
CA GLY A 150 -10.69 0.55 10.77
C GLY A 150 -10.32 0.71 12.24
N TYR A 151 -9.33 1.55 12.54
CA TYR A 151 -8.95 1.86 13.93
C TYR A 151 -9.96 2.81 14.60
N ASP A 152 -10.51 3.78 13.88
CA ASP A 152 -11.53 4.69 14.42
C ASP A 152 -12.86 3.99 14.66
N ILE A 153 -13.32 3.10 13.76
CA ILE A 153 -14.53 2.29 13.99
C ILE A 153 -14.38 1.36 15.19
N ARG A 154 -13.23 0.69 15.34
CA ARG A 154 -12.98 -0.24 16.47
C ARG A 154 -12.82 0.52 17.80
N ARG A 155 -12.27 1.73 17.78
CA ARG A 155 -12.18 2.62 18.95
C ARG A 155 -13.54 3.20 19.32
N PHE A 156 -14.38 3.53 18.33
CA PHE A 156 -15.76 3.98 18.51
C PHE A 156 -16.64 2.87 19.10
N PHE A 157 -16.57 1.64 18.57
CA PHE A 157 -17.29 0.48 19.11
C PHE A 157 -16.84 0.11 20.54
N ARG A 158 -15.53 0.17 20.84
CA ARG A 158 -15.03 -0.10 22.20
C ARG A 158 -15.47 0.96 23.23
N LYS A 159 -15.81 2.17 22.77
CA LYS A 159 -16.35 3.25 23.63
C LYS A 159 -17.82 3.00 23.99
N PHE A 160 -18.59 2.35 23.10
CA PHE A 160 -19.98 1.97 23.38
C PHE A 160 -20.11 0.77 24.34
N THR A 161 -19.20 -0.22 24.30
CA THR A 161 -19.31 -1.42 25.16
C THR A 161 -18.83 -1.21 26.61
N LYS A 162 -18.15 -0.10 26.94
CA LYS A 162 -17.67 0.19 28.31
C LYS A 162 -18.49 1.24 29.07
N GLY A 163 -19.60 1.74 28.51
CA GLY A 163 -20.48 2.72 29.15
C GLY A 163 -21.63 2.14 29.99
N GLY A 164 -21.74 0.80 30.12
CA GLY A 164 -22.93 0.13 30.68
C GLY A 164 -22.77 -0.55 32.04
N THR A 165 -21.74 -0.25 32.84
CA THR A 165 -21.62 -0.86 34.18
C THR A 165 -21.05 0.12 35.19
N LYS A 166 -21.80 1.19 35.48
CA LYS A 166 -21.85 1.86 36.79
C LYS A 166 -23.22 2.55 36.92
N ALA A 167 -24.20 1.78 37.38
CA ALA A 167 -25.36 2.25 38.12
C ALA A 167 -25.58 1.24 39.25
#